data_AF-A0A9Q6ELL3-F1
#
_entry.id   AF-A0A9Q6ELL3-F1
#
_cell.length_a   1.000
_cell.length_b   1.000
_cell.length_c   1.000
_cell.angle_alpha   90.00
_cell.angle_beta   90.00
_cell.angle_gamma   90.00
#
_symmetry.space_group_name_H-M   'P 1'
#
loop_
_entity.id
_entity.type
_entity.pdbx_description
1 polymer ?
#
loop_
_entity_poly.entity_id
_entity_poly.type
_entity_poly.pdbx_seq_one_letter_code
_entity_poly.pdbx_strand_id
1 'polypeptide(L)' 'MLAKISNRSPSEIKPHLATMLERLVQPAQERPFYETATRTEWVAAFCDWVESHRGLNLPPLSDEAISRESIYGERG' A
#
# COMPACT_ATOMS: atom_id res chain seq x y z
N MET A 1 -20.15 -1.80 14.59
CA MET A 1 -18.97 -2.56 14.11
C MET A 1 -17.75 -1.64 13.98
N LEU A 2 -17.83 -0.58 13.16
CA LEU A 2 -16.72 0.36 12.95
C LEU A 2 -16.21 1.06 14.25
N ALA A 3 -17.09 1.39 15.20
CA ALA A 3 -16.70 1.98 16.50
C ALA A 3 -15.70 1.09 17.25
N LYS A 4 -15.99 -0.21 17.29
CA LYS A 4 -15.21 -1.22 18.00
C LYS A 4 -13.88 -1.50 17.31
N ILE A 5 -13.84 -1.48 15.98
CA ILE A 5 -12.62 -1.73 15.19
C ILE A 5 -11.67 -0.52 15.25
N SER A 6 -12.23 0.69 15.23
CA SER A 6 -11.45 1.93 15.20
C SER A 6 -11.10 2.48 16.59
N ASN A 7 -11.56 1.84 17.68
CA ASN A 7 -11.49 2.37 19.05
C ASN A 7 -12.03 3.81 19.16
N ARG A 8 -13.09 4.14 18.41
CA ARG A 8 -13.75 5.45 18.40
C ARG A 8 -15.21 5.31 18.79
N SER A 9 -15.78 6.35 19.41
CA SER A 9 -17.20 6.36 19.73
C SER A 9 -18.06 6.45 18.45
N PRO A 10 -19.32 5.95 18.46
CA PRO A 10 -20.19 6.01 17.30
C PRO A 10 -20.41 7.42 16.73
N SER A 11 -20.42 8.44 17.58
CA SER A 11 -20.58 9.85 17.18
C SER A 11 -19.33 10.41 16.48
N GLU A 12 -18.16 9.84 16.72
CA GLU A 12 -16.89 10.26 16.12
C GLU A 12 -16.61 9.61 14.76
N ILE A 13 -17.27 8.50 14.43
CA ILE A 13 -17.00 7.78 13.17
C ILE A 13 -17.35 8.63 11.95
N LYS A 14 -18.56 9.21 11.95
CA LYS A 14 -19.05 9.99 10.81
C LYS A 14 -18.14 11.19 10.49
N PRO A 15 -17.76 12.05 11.44
CA PRO A 15 -16.82 13.15 11.16
C PRO A 15 -15.42 12.64 10.79
N HIS A 16 -14.96 11.53 11.37
CA HIS A 16 -13.67 10.94 11.02
C HIS A 16 -13.63 10.45 9.57
N LEU A 17 -14.65 9.70 9.13
CA LEU A 17 -14.76 9.23 7.75
C LEU A 17 -14.92 10.39 6.76
N ALA A 18 -15.71 11.41 7.11
CA ALA A 18 -15.84 12.62 6.29
C ALA A 18 -14.47 13.31 6.08
N THR A 19 -13.69 13.46 7.16
CA THR A 19 -12.34 14.04 7.09
C THR A 19 -11.40 13.20 6.23
N MET A 20 -11.46 11.86 6.35
CA MET A 20 -10.65 10.96 5.52
C MET A 20 -11.02 11.07 4.04
N LEU A 21 -12.32 11.10 3.74
CA LEU A 21 -12.82 11.24 2.37
C LEU A 21 -12.42 12.60 1.77
N GLU A 22 -12.56 13.69 2.52
CA GLU A 22 -12.10 15.00 2.08
C GLU A 22 -10.61 14.97 1.72
N ARG A 23 -9.76 14.39 2.56
CA ARG A 23 -8.32 14.25 2.27
C ARG A 23 -8.02 13.41 1.03
N LEU A 24 -8.80 12.37 0.77
CA LEU A 24 -8.62 11.50 -0.39
C LEU A 24 -9.09 12.15 -1.70
N VAL A 25 -10.10 13.01 -1.62
CA VAL A 25 -10.66 13.73 -2.79
C VAL A 25 -9.88 15.01 -3.09
N GLN A 26 -9.16 15.58 -2.12
CA GLN A 26 -8.26 16.68 -2.42
C GLN A 26 -7.21 16.23 -3.44
N PRO A 27 -7.01 16.98 -4.53
CA PRO A 27 -5.96 16.67 -5.48
C PRO A 27 -4.64 16.59 -4.71
N ALA A 28 -3.93 15.47 -4.88
CA ALA A 28 -2.63 15.30 -4.28
C ALA A 28 -1.77 16.52 -4.64
N GLN A 29 -1.33 17.27 -3.63
CA GLN A 29 -0.54 18.49 -3.85
C GLN A 29 0.76 18.19 -4.59
N GLU A 30 1.25 16.95 -4.44
CA GLU A 30 2.42 16.42 -5.13
C GLU A 30 2.02 15.19 -5.96
N ARG A 31 2.59 15.09 -7.16
CA ARG A 31 2.42 13.88 -7.97
C ARG A 31 3.06 12.70 -7.25
N PRO A 32 2.44 11.51 -7.30
CA PRO A 32 2.95 10.35 -6.60
C PRO A 32 4.32 9.94 -7.11
N PHE A 33 5.11 9.31 -6.25
CA PHE A 33 6.49 8.88 -6.53
C PHE A 33 6.62 8.15 -7.87
N TYR A 34 5.66 7.30 -8.23
CA TYR A 34 5.74 6.52 -9.47
C TYR A 34 5.63 7.37 -10.75
N GLU A 35 5.11 8.60 -10.67
CA GLU A 35 4.99 9.52 -11.80
C GLU A 35 6.20 10.46 -11.93
N THR A 36 6.93 10.70 -10.85
CA THR A 36 7.96 11.75 -10.78
C THR A 36 9.35 11.23 -10.54
N ALA A 37 9.50 10.03 -9.97
CA ALA A 37 10.79 9.49 -9.60
C ALA A 37 11.66 9.22 -10.82
N THR A 38 12.90 9.68 -10.73
CA THR A 38 13.98 9.34 -11.65
C THR A 38 14.37 7.87 -11.51
N ARG A 39 15.07 7.34 -12.52
CA ARG A 39 15.61 5.97 -12.46
C ARG A 39 16.47 5.73 -11.22
N THR A 40 17.27 6.71 -10.81
CA THR A 40 18.15 6.59 -9.65
C THR A 40 17.36 6.52 -8.34
N GLU A 41 16.32 7.34 -8.20
CA GLU A 41 15.44 7.30 -7.03
C GLU A 41 14.69 5.96 -6.93
N TRP A 42 14.27 5.41 -8.07
CA TRP A 42 13.69 4.07 -8.12
C TRP A 42 14.66 2.99 -7.65
N VAL A 43 15.91 3.02 -8.12
CA VAL A 43 16.95 2.06 -7.69
C VAL A 43 17.20 2.20 -6.19
N ALA A 44 17.31 3.43 -5.69
CA ALA A 44 17.52 3.69 -4.25
C ALA A 44 16.35 3.17 -3.40
N ALA A 45 15.11 3.53 -3.75
CA ALA A 45 13.92 3.08 -3.03
C ALA A 45 13.77 1.55 -3.05
N PHE A 46 14.13 0.90 -4.15
CA PHE A 46 14.15 -0.56 -4.24
C PHE A 46 15.21 -1.17 -3.32
N CYS A 47 16.44 -0.63 -3.31
CA CYS A 47 17.49 -1.09 -2.41
C CYS A 47 17.08 -0.93 -0.95
N ASP A 48 16.55 0.23 -0.55
CA ASP A 48 16.08 0.47 0.81
C ASP A 48 14.99 -0.53 1.24
N TRP A 49 14.06 -0.84 0.33
CA TRP A 49 13.04 -1.85 0.58
C TRP A 49 13.63 -3.25 0.77
N VAL A 50 14.61 -3.65 -0.05
CA VAL A 50 15.29 -4.95 0.11
C VAL A 50 16.03 -5.01 1.45
N GLU A 51 16.75 -3.95 1.80
CA GLU A 51 17.52 -3.86 3.05
C GLU A 51 16.60 -3.96 4.27
N SER A 52 15.45 -3.28 4.27
CA SER A 52 14.50 -3.31 5.40
C SER A 52 13.91 -4.69 5.67
N HIS A 53 13.98 -5.62 4.70
CA HIS A 53 13.44 -6.98 4.82
C HIS A 53 14.51 -8.06 4.95
N ARG A 54 15.80 -7.73 4.78
CA ARG A 54 16.90 -8.72 4.79
C ARG A 54 16.98 -9.52 6.08
N GLY A 55 16.65 -8.92 7.22
CA GLY A 55 16.66 -9.57 8.53
C GLY A 55 15.39 -10.35 8.89
N LEU A 56 14.33 -10.27 8.08
CA LEU A 56 12.99 -10.72 8.49
C LEU A 56 12.76 -12.23 8.38
N ASN A 57 13.75 -13.03 7.97
CA ASN A 57 13.67 -14.49 7.79
C ASN A 57 12.32 -14.94 7.19
N LEU A 58 11.87 -14.21 6.15
CA LEU A 58 10.57 -14.46 5.54
C LEU A 58 10.63 -15.78 4.77
N PRO A 59 9.57 -16.61 4.83
CA PRO A 59 9.53 -17.84 4.05
C PRO A 59 9.57 -17.50 2.55
N PRO A 60 10.31 -18.26 1.73
CA PRO A 60 10.27 -18.08 0.29
C PRO A 60 8.86 -18.35 -0.23
N LEU A 61 8.46 -17.60 -1.25
CA LEU A 61 7.22 -17.87 -1.97
C LEU A 61 7.34 -19.22 -2.70
N SER A 62 6.23 -19.96 -2.75
CA SER A 62 6.17 -21.17 -3.57
C SER A 62 6.15 -20.83 -5.05
N ASP A 63 6.57 -21.78 -5.90
CA ASP A 63 6.53 -21.62 -7.37
C ASP A 63 5.14 -21.27 -7.89
N GLU A 64 4.10 -21.83 -7.27
CA GLU A 64 2.70 -21.50 -7.56
C GLU A 64 2.39 -20.03 -7.26
N ALA A 65 2.86 -19.50 -6.11
CA ALA A 65 2.60 -18.12 -5.70
C ALA A 65 3.32 -17.07 -6.58
N ILE A 66 4.38 -17.46 -7.28
CA ILE A 66 5.10 -16.61 -8.24
C ILE A 66 4.74 -16.93 -9.70
N SER A 67 3.84 -17.88 -9.95
CA SER A 67 3.52 -18.32 -11.30
C SER A 67 2.69 -17.25 -12.03
N ARG A 68 3.02 -17.03 -13.31
CA ARG A 68 2.27 -16.08 -14.16
C ARG A 68 0.80 -16.48 -14.27
N GLU A 69 0.53 -17.78 -14.31
CA GLU A 69 -0.82 -18.35 -14.39
C GLU A 69 -1.61 -18.08 -13.10
N SER A 70 -0.97 -18.17 -11.92
CA SER A 70 -1.59 -17.84 -10.63
C SER A 70 -1.91 -16.35 -10.51
N ILE A 71 -1.01 -15.48 -11.01
CA ILE A 71 -1.18 -14.03 -10.92
C ILE A 71 -2.21 -13.50 -11.95
N TYR A 72 -2.28 -14.10 -13.14
CA TYR A 72 -3.03 -13.54 -14.28
C TYR A 72 -4.03 -14.48 -14.96
N GLY A 73 -4.11 -15.77 -14.62
CA GLY A 73 -4.84 -16.80 -15.38
C GLY A 73 -6.34 -16.56 -15.51
N GLU A 74 -7.01 -16.10 -14.45
CA GLU A 74 -8.45 -15.80 -14.44
C GLU A 74 -8.80 -14.43 -15.09
N ARG A 75 -7.81 -13.70 -15.60
CA ARG A 75 -7.98 -12.33 -16.16
C ARG A 75 -7.71 -12.27 -17.67
N GLY A 76 -7.71 -13.43 -18.35
CA GLY A 76 -7.54 -13.58 -19.80
C GLY A 76 -8.86 -13.66 -20.55
#